data_AF-A0A5J4KDX1-F1
#
_entry.id   AF-A0A5J4KDX1-F1
#
_cell.length_a   1.000
_cell.length_b   1.000
_cell.length_c   1.000
_cell.angle_alpha   90.00
_cell.angle_beta   90.00
_cell.angle_gamma   90.00
#
_symmetry.space_group_name_H-M   'P 1'
#
loop_
_entity.id
_entity.type
_entity.pdbx_description
1 polymer ?
#
loop_
_entity_poly.entity_id
_entity_poly.type
_entity_poly.pdbx_seq_one_letter_code
_entity_poly.pdbx_strand_id
1 'polypeptide(L)'
;MAIHYKLRGVRQEQSVEQEGTLTPEQLAGVNLKQDTALINVAIRTLRGQGIEAQWQECTLEDTETDQTRTYTVYKKRWMDRSAK
;
A
#
# COMPACT_ATOMS: atom_id res chain seq x y z
N MET A 1 4.07 -14.92 -5.76
CA MET A 1 4.07 -13.69 -4.96
C MET A 1 2.84 -12.85 -5.14
N ALA A 2 2.00 -12.86 -4.10
CA ALA A 2 0.90 -11.93 -3.93
C ALA A 2 1.23 -11.05 -2.72
N ILE A 3 1.01 -9.75 -2.86
CA ILE A 3 1.17 -8.81 -1.75
C ILE A 3 -0.22 -8.37 -1.34
N HIS A 4 -0.63 -8.71 -0.13
CA HIS A 4 -1.82 -8.12 0.46
C HIS A 4 -1.46 -6.71 0.95
N TYR A 5 -2.32 -5.74 0.69
CA TYR A 5 -2.12 -4.36 1.13
C TYR A 5 -3.35 -3.86 1.87
N LYS A 6 -3.10 -3.02 2.87
CA LYS A 6 -4.13 -2.34 3.65
C LYS A 6 -3.76 -0.88 3.77
N LEU A 7 -4.48 -0.03 3.05
CA LEU A 7 -4.30 1.41 2.98
C LEU A 7 -5.33 2.10 3.89
N ARG A 8 -4.84 2.99 4.75
CA ARG A 8 -5.64 3.82 5.63
C ARG A 8 -5.39 5.28 5.33
N GLY A 9 -6.46 6.04 5.22
CA GLY A 9 -6.40 7.43 4.82
C GLY A 9 -7.64 8.20 5.25
N VAL A 10 -7.77 9.40 4.71
CA VAL A 10 -8.92 10.27 4.93
C VAL A 10 -9.50 10.71 3.59
N ARG A 11 -10.81 10.61 3.45
CA ARG A 11 -11.59 11.07 2.29
C ARG A 11 -12.74 11.93 2.81
N GLN A 12 -12.78 13.21 2.40
CA GLN A 12 -13.83 14.15 2.81
C GLN A 12 -14.11 14.13 4.33
N GLU A 13 -13.04 14.26 5.12
CA GLU A 13 -13.08 14.26 6.61
C GLU A 13 -13.48 12.94 7.26
N GLN A 14 -13.71 11.88 6.48
CA GLN A 14 -13.96 10.53 6.98
C GLN A 14 -12.69 9.67 6.85
N SER A 15 -12.36 8.96 7.93
CA SER A 15 -11.32 7.93 7.88
C SER A 15 -11.80 6.79 6.99
N VAL A 16 -11.01 6.48 5.96
CA VAL A 16 -11.28 5.37 5.04
C VAL A 16 -10.16 4.35 5.14
N GLU A 17 -10.56 3.10 5.14
CA GLU A 17 -9.67 1.95 5.08
C GLU A 17 -10.04 1.15 3.84
N GLN A 18 -9.03 0.78 3.07
CA GLN A 18 -9.19 -0.03 1.87
C GLN A 18 -8.09 -1.07 1.83
N GLU A 19 -8.46 -2.30 1.54
CA GLU A 19 -7.54 -3.41 1.44
C GLU A 19 -7.77 -4.17 0.16
N GLY A 20 -6.74 -4.88 -0.27
CA GLY A 20 -6.77 -5.66 -1.49
C GLY A 20 -5.49 -6.45 -1.67
N THR A 21 -5.42 -7.19 -2.76
CA THR A 21 -4.27 -8.03 -3.06
C THR A 21 -3.71 -7.63 -4.41
N LEU A 22 -2.40 -7.36 -4.45
CA LEU A 22 -1.67 -7.14 -5.69
C LEU A 22 -1.34 -8.48 -6.31
N THR A 23 -1.85 -8.70 -7.52
CA THR A 23 -1.54 -9.91 -8.28
C THR A 23 -0.20 -9.79 -8.99
N PRO A 24 0.44 -10.91 -9.37
CA PRO A 24 1.71 -10.90 -10.13
C PRO A 24 1.65 -10.05 -11.40
N GLU A 25 0.49 -10.01 -12.05
CA GLU A 25 0.26 -9.22 -13.27
C GLU A 25 0.33 -7.71 -13.00
N GLN A 26 -0.19 -7.25 -11.85
CA GLN A 26 -0.09 -5.84 -11.44
C GLN A 26 1.31 -5.47 -10.96
N LEU A 27 2.06 -6.46 -10.51
CA LEU A 27 3.45 -6.33 -10.07
C LEU A 27 4.45 -6.48 -11.23
N ALA A 28 3.99 -6.77 -12.44
CA ALA A 28 4.86 -6.91 -13.61
C ALA A 28 5.60 -5.60 -13.91
N GLY A 29 6.94 -5.66 -13.89
CA GLY A 29 7.79 -4.49 -14.08
C GLY A 29 7.95 -3.58 -12.85
N VAL A 30 7.38 -3.97 -11.71
CA VAL A 30 7.53 -3.27 -10.43
C VAL A 30 8.75 -3.80 -9.69
N ASN A 31 9.55 -2.90 -9.13
CA ASN A 31 10.70 -3.31 -8.32
C ASN A 31 10.21 -3.77 -6.93
N LEU A 32 10.08 -5.09 -6.76
CA LEU A 32 9.64 -5.71 -5.51
C LEU A 32 10.58 -5.44 -4.32
N LYS A 33 11.82 -5.00 -4.56
CA LYS A 33 12.75 -4.59 -3.49
C LYS A 33 12.45 -3.20 -2.95
N GLN A 34 11.58 -2.44 -3.61
CA GLN A 34 11.16 -1.12 -3.18
C GLN A 34 9.71 -1.18 -2.73
N ASP A 35 9.49 -1.28 -1.42
CA ASP A 35 8.15 -1.34 -0.85
C ASP A 35 7.30 -0.13 -1.24
N THR A 36 7.91 1.06 -1.38
CA THR A 36 7.23 2.26 -1.87
C THR A 36 6.67 2.11 -3.29
N ALA A 37 7.29 1.30 -4.14
CA ALA A 37 6.77 0.99 -5.46
C ALA A 37 5.50 0.12 -5.35
N LEU A 38 5.47 -0.85 -4.44
CA LEU A 38 4.28 -1.67 -4.16
C LEU A 38 3.11 -0.81 -3.66
N ILE A 39 3.38 0.12 -2.72
CA ILE A 39 2.38 1.07 -2.23
C ILE A 39 1.81 1.91 -3.37
N ASN A 40 2.67 2.39 -4.28
CA ASN A 40 2.22 3.17 -5.44
C ASN A 40 1.31 2.37 -6.38
N VAL A 41 1.59 1.09 -6.58
CA VAL A 41 0.73 0.19 -7.38
C VAL A 41 -0.63 0.03 -6.71
N ALA A 42 -0.66 -0.23 -5.40
CA ALA A 42 -1.91 -0.33 -4.64
C ALA A 42 -2.76 0.95 -4.75
N ILE A 43 -2.15 2.12 -4.55
CA ILE A 43 -2.84 3.41 -4.69
C ILE A 43 -3.37 3.60 -6.13
N ARG A 44 -2.59 3.23 -7.15
CA ARG A 44 -3.00 3.32 -8.55
C ARG A 44 -4.17 2.40 -8.86
N THR A 45 -4.17 1.19 -8.32
CA THR A 45 -5.27 0.22 -8.44
C THR A 45 -6.55 0.78 -7.82
N LEU A 46 -6.49 1.30 -6.59
CA LEU A 46 -7.64 1.93 -5.93
C LEU A 46 -8.15 3.14 -6.71
N ARG A 47 -7.25 3.99 -7.22
CA ARG A 47 -7.64 5.12 -8.09
C ARG A 47 -8.34 4.65 -9.36
N GLY A 48 -7.87 3.57 -9.97
CA GLY A 48 -8.53 2.95 -11.14
C GLY A 48 -9.94 2.44 -10.86
N GLN A 49 -10.24 2.11 -9.60
CA GLN A 49 -11.57 1.73 -9.11
C GLN A 49 -12.43 2.95 -8.70
N GLY A 50 -11.93 4.18 -8.88
CA GLY A 50 -12.62 5.41 -8.46
C GLY A 50 -12.46 5.73 -6.97
N ILE A 51 -11.57 5.02 -6.27
CA ILE A 51 -11.32 5.20 -4.84
C ILE A 51 -10.13 6.13 -4.67
N GLU A 52 -10.45 7.40 -4.37
CA GLU A 52 -9.46 8.43 -4.12
C GLU A 52 -9.56 8.93 -2.68
N ALA A 53 -8.44 8.85 -1.96
CA ALA A 53 -8.29 9.29 -0.58
C ALA A 53 -6.88 9.81 -0.33
N GLN A 54 -6.72 10.61 0.72
CA GLN A 54 -5.41 10.97 1.24
C GLN A 54 -4.90 9.85 2.14
N TRP A 55 -4.16 8.91 1.55
CA TRP A 55 -3.53 7.80 2.26
C TRP A 55 -2.43 8.30 3.21
N GLN A 56 -2.48 7.83 4.45
CA GLN A 56 -1.56 8.23 5.52
C GLN A 56 -0.80 7.02 6.09
N GLU A 57 -1.38 5.83 6.02
CA GLU A 57 -0.77 4.58 6.49
C GLU A 57 -1.03 3.47 5.45
N CYS A 58 -0.04 2.60 5.27
CA CYS A 58 -0.12 1.46 4.37
C CYS A 58 0.58 0.27 5.03
N THR A 59 -0.12 -0.84 5.19
CA THR A 59 0.47 -2.11 5.56
C THR A 59 0.59 -2.97 4.32
N LEU A 60 1.75 -3.57 4.11
CA LEU A 60 2.02 -4.57 3.09
C LEU A 60 2.30 -5.89 3.78
N GLU A 61 1.64 -6.94 3.34
CA GLU A 61 1.82 -8.30 3.83
C GLU A 61 2.16 -9.19 2.65
N ASP A 62 3.33 -9.81 2.73
CA ASP A 62 3.76 -10.80 1.78
C ASP A 62 3.17 -12.15 2.18
N THR A 63 2.24 -12.66 1.37
CA THR A 63 1.49 -13.89 1.71
C THR A 63 2.33 -15.16 1.59
N GLU A 64 3.51 -15.10 0.97
CA GLU A 64 4.40 -16.25 0.79
C GLU A 64 5.40 -16.37 1.95
N THR A 65 5.86 -15.24 2.48
CA THR A 65 6.88 -15.17 3.52
C THR A 65 6.33 -14.78 4.90
N ASP A 66 5.03 -14.49 4.99
CA ASP A 66 4.34 -14.01 6.20
C ASP A 66 4.98 -12.72 6.76
N GLN A 67 5.63 -11.94 5.89
CA GLN A 67 6.28 -10.69 6.27
C GLN A 67 5.30 -9.53 6.18
N THR A 68 5.00 -8.94 7.32
CA THR A 68 4.18 -7.72 7.40
C THR A 68 5.06 -6.49 7.63
N ARG A 69 4.91 -5.49 6.76
CA ARG A 69 5.59 -4.18 6.85
C ARG A 69 4.56 -3.07 6.86
N THR A 70 4.70 -2.14 7.79
CA THR A 70 3.79 -0.99 7.94
C THR A 70 4.55 0.28 7.61
N TYR A 71 3.95 1.11 6.78
CA TYR A 71 4.48 2.38 6.33
C TYR A 71 3.52 3.50 6.69
N THR A 72 4.06 4.66 7.02
CA THR A 72 3.28 5.89 7.21
C THR A 72 3.82 7.02 6.35
N VAL A 73 2.94 7.91 5.92
CA VAL A 73 3.33 9.12 5.19
C VAL A 73 3.79 10.17 6.18
N TYR A 74 5.08 10.50 6.13
CA TYR A 74 5.66 11.63 6.86
C TYR A 74 6.37 12.57 5.89
N LYS A 75 6.07 13.87 5.97
CA LYS A 75 6.61 14.89 5.05
C LYS A 75 6.51 14.49 3.55
N LYS A 76 5.35 13.94 3.14
CA LYS A 76 5.07 13.47 1.77
C LYS A 76 5.94 12.29 1.30
N ARG A 77 6.57 11.55 2.21
CA ARG A 77 7.33 10.33 1.91
C ARG A 77 6.79 9.18 2.75
N TRP A 78 6.70 8.00 2.14
CA TRP A 78 6.43 6.76 2.86
C TRP A 78 7.67 6.38 3.68
N MET A 79 7.49 6.21 4.98
CA MET A 79 8.52 5.78 5.92
C MET A 79 8.10 4.45 6.52
N ASP A 80 9.04 3.50 6.57
CA ASP A 80 8.83 2.24 7.27
C ASP A 80 8.70 2.49 8.77
N ARG A 81 7.60 2.00 9.35
CA ARG A 81 7.27 2.06 10.77
C ARG A 81 7.52 0.70 11.46
N SER A 82 7.77 -0.35 10.68
CA SER A 82 8.04 -1.70 11.17
C SER A 82 9.45 -1.87 11.74
N ALA A 83 10.39 -0.99 11.40
CA ALA A 83 11.70 -0.90 12.05
C ALA A 83 11.56 -0.27 13.45
N LYS A 84 11.20 -1.10 14.44
CA LYS A 84 11.27 -0.75 15.87
C LYS A 84 12.14 -1.73 16.62
#